data_AF-A0A7Z1R0E4-F1
#
_entry.id   AF-A0A7Z1R0E4-F1
#
_cell.length_a   1.000
_cell.length_b   1.000
_cell.length_c   1.000
_cell.angle_alpha   90.00
_cell.angle_beta   90.00
_cell.angle_gamma   90.00
#
_symmetry.space_group_name_H-M   'P 1'
#
loop_
_entity.id
_entity.type
_entity.pdbx_description
1 polymer ?
#
loop_
_entity_poly.entity_id
_entity_poly.type
_entity_poly.pdbx_seq_one_letter_code
_entity_poly.pdbx_strand_id
1 'polypeptide(L)'
;MAFVDEATAKAYREAWDAWSRQVEHVHRVFLEGEPIRPDQIKGLLNREARAKEKYDAARLRLLGVDEAPPAPANPDDNPFR
;
A
#
# COMPACT_ATOMS: atom_id res chain seq x y z
N MET A 1 12.70 11.44 -18.72
CA MET A 1 13.37 10.94 -17.50
C MET A 1 12.31 10.25 -16.66
N ALA A 2 12.41 8.94 -16.44
CA ALA A 2 11.60 8.29 -15.41
C ALA A 2 12.27 8.59 -14.06
N PHE A 3 11.48 9.03 -13.08
CA PHE A 3 11.97 9.38 -11.73
C PHE A 3 12.41 8.14 -10.91
N VAL A 4 12.25 6.94 -11.47
CA VAL A 4 12.48 5.63 -10.85
C VAL A 4 12.83 4.61 -11.92
N ASP A 5 13.49 3.51 -11.53
CA ASP A 5 13.73 2.38 -12.43
C ASP A 5 12.43 1.69 -12.87
N GLU A 6 12.51 0.96 -13.99
CA GLU A 6 11.34 0.34 -14.61
C GLU A 6 10.71 -0.77 -13.75
N ALA A 7 11.52 -1.49 -12.97
CA ALA A 7 11.03 -2.54 -12.10
C ALA A 7 10.22 -1.96 -10.93
N THR A 8 10.71 -0.88 -10.31
CA THR A 8 9.99 -0.14 -9.27
C THR A 8 8.68 0.43 -9.80
N ALA A 9 8.71 1.05 -11.00
CA ALA A 9 7.51 1.56 -11.64
C ALA A 9 6.48 0.47 -11.96
N LYS A 10 6.96 -0.72 -12.39
CA LYS A 10 6.09 -1.88 -12.66
C LYS A 10 5.46 -2.42 -11.38
N ALA A 11 6.25 -2.62 -10.33
CA ALA A 11 5.77 -3.12 -9.04
C ALA A 11 4.71 -2.19 -8.42
N TYR A 12 4.93 -0.87 -8.53
CA TYR A 12 3.93 0.13 -8.13
C TYR A 12 2.60 -0.04 -8.89
N ARG A 13 2.66 -0.14 -10.23
CA ARG A 13 1.44 -0.29 -11.06
C ARG A 13 0.69 -1.58 -10.76
N GLU A 14 1.40 -2.68 -10.58
CA GLU A 14 0.79 -3.98 -10.23
C GLU A 14 0.12 -3.94 -8.85
N ALA A 15 0.78 -3.33 -7.86
CA ALA A 15 0.20 -3.18 -6.52
C ALA A 15 -1.03 -2.25 -6.52
N TRP A 16 -0.98 -1.18 -7.32
CA TRP A 16 -2.11 -0.26 -7.50
C TRP A 16 -3.31 -0.96 -8.15
N ASP A 17 -3.13 -1.65 -9.27
CA ASP A 17 -4.21 -2.38 -9.95
C ASP A 17 -4.84 -3.44 -9.03
N ALA A 18 -4.01 -4.18 -8.30
CA ALA A 18 -4.48 -5.18 -7.35
C ALA A 18 -5.34 -4.57 -6.24
N TRP A 19 -4.94 -3.42 -5.68
CA TRP A 19 -5.72 -2.73 -4.65
C TRP A 19 -7.00 -2.13 -5.21
N SER A 20 -6.95 -1.44 -6.37
CA SER A 20 -8.12 -0.87 -7.03
C SER A 20 -9.21 -1.90 -7.28
N ARG A 21 -8.86 -3.11 -7.73
CA ARG A 21 -9.82 -4.21 -7.90
C ARG A 21 -10.49 -4.66 -6.60
N GLN A 22 -9.78 -4.61 -5.46
CA GLN A 22 -10.39 -4.91 -4.17
C GLN A 22 -11.34 -3.79 -3.73
N VAL A 23 -10.96 -2.53 -3.93
CA VAL A 23 -11.82 -1.37 -3.64
C VAL A 23 -13.10 -1.43 -4.49
N GLU A 24 -13.00 -1.74 -5.77
CA GLU A 24 -14.15 -1.94 -6.64
C GLU A 24 -15.07 -3.04 -6.11
N HIS A 25 -14.53 -4.17 -5.67
CA HIS A 25 -15.33 -5.25 -5.10
C HIS A 25 -16.03 -4.81 -3.79
N VAL A 26 -15.34 -4.07 -2.93
CA VAL A 26 -15.94 -3.45 -1.74
C VAL A 26 -17.09 -2.53 -2.14
N HIS A 27 -16.91 -1.67 -3.14
CA HIS A 27 -17.96 -0.78 -3.63
C HIS A 27 -19.15 -1.54 -4.19
N ARG A 28 -18.94 -2.56 -5.03
CA ARG A 28 -20.04 -3.34 -5.58
C ARG A 28 -20.89 -3.99 -4.49
N VAL A 29 -20.25 -4.54 -3.46
CA VAL A 29 -20.93 -5.17 -2.32
C VAL A 29 -21.70 -4.16 -1.47
N PHE A 30 -21.08 -3.04 -1.10
CA PHE A 30 -21.68 -2.12 -0.13
C PHE A 30 -22.56 -1.03 -0.74
N LEU A 31 -22.34 -0.67 -2.01
CA LEU A 31 -23.02 0.45 -2.68
C LEU A 31 -23.90 0.02 -3.85
N GLU A 32 -23.54 -1.07 -4.56
CA GLU A 32 -24.28 -1.55 -5.74
C GLU A 32 -25.15 -2.77 -5.44
N GLY A 33 -25.08 -3.32 -4.21
CA GLY A 33 -25.92 -4.42 -3.75
C GLY A 33 -25.49 -5.81 -4.23
N GLU A 34 -24.21 -5.98 -4.62
CA GLU A 34 -23.67 -7.31 -4.94
C GLU A 34 -23.85 -8.27 -3.73
N PRO A 35 -24.52 -9.44 -3.91
CA PRO A 35 -24.78 -10.35 -2.81
C PRO A 35 -23.49 -10.92 -2.21
N ILE A 36 -23.36 -10.84 -0.89
CA ILE A 36 -22.28 -11.47 -0.14
C ILE A 36 -22.85 -12.12 1.13
N ARG A 37 -22.27 -13.24 1.54
CA ARG A 37 -22.64 -13.83 2.84
C ARG A 37 -22.03 -13.01 3.98
N PRO A 38 -22.75 -12.80 5.10
CA PRO A 38 -22.23 -11.99 6.22
C PRO A 38 -20.86 -12.45 6.77
N ASP A 39 -20.59 -13.76 6.78
CA ASP A 39 -19.31 -14.34 7.21
C ASP A 39 -18.13 -13.98 6.29
N GLN A 40 -18.40 -13.63 5.03
CA GLN A 40 -17.40 -13.30 4.02
C GLN A 40 -17.01 -11.82 4.03
N ILE A 41 -17.79 -10.94 4.67
CA ILE A 41 -17.54 -9.49 4.73
C ILE A 41 -16.18 -9.20 5.35
N LYS A 42 -15.86 -9.84 6.48
CA LYS A 42 -14.54 -9.70 7.12
C LYS A 42 -13.41 -10.12 6.18
N GLY A 43 -13.62 -11.20 5.42
CA GLY A 43 -12.64 -11.67 4.44
C GLY A 43 -12.43 -10.68 3.29
N LEU A 44 -13.50 -10.05 2.80
CA LEU A 44 -13.45 -9.00 1.79
C LEU A 44 -12.63 -7.80 2.27
N LEU A 45 -12.96 -7.25 3.44
CA LEU A 45 -12.26 -6.11 4.02
C LEU A 45 -10.78 -6.41 4.30
N ASN A 46 -10.46 -7.62 4.79
CA ASN A 46 -9.08 -8.03 5.03
C ASN A 46 -8.26 -8.13 3.73
N ARG A 47 -8.87 -8.54 2.61
CA ARG A 47 -8.18 -8.58 1.31
C ARG A 47 -7.90 -7.19 0.77
N GLU A 48 -8.87 -6.28 0.90
CA GLU A 48 -8.68 -4.88 0.54
C GLU A 48 -7.56 -4.24 1.35
N ALA A 49 -7.59 -4.37 2.69
CA ALA A 49 -6.58 -3.81 3.57
C ALA A 49 -5.17 -4.33 3.25
N ARG A 50 -5.01 -5.65 3.04
CA ARG A 50 -3.73 -6.26 2.67
C ARG A 50 -3.22 -5.80 1.29
N ALA A 51 -4.13 -5.57 0.34
CA ALA A 51 -3.75 -5.04 -0.96
C ALA A 51 -3.30 -3.58 -0.84
N LYS A 52 -4.00 -2.79 -0.01
CA LYS A 52 -3.63 -1.41 0.31
C LYS A 52 -2.23 -1.32 0.94
N GLU A 53 -1.92 -2.16 1.93
CA GLU A 53 -0.59 -2.21 2.57
C GLU A 53 0.53 -2.45 1.54
N LYS A 54 0.31 -3.38 0.60
CA LYS A 54 1.27 -3.65 -0.48
C LYS A 54 1.43 -2.46 -1.43
N TYR A 55 0.32 -1.81 -1.79
CA TYR A 55 0.34 -0.59 -2.59
C TYR A 55 1.08 0.54 -1.89
N ASP A 56 0.82 0.78 -0.61
CA ASP A 56 1.47 1.83 0.17
C ASP A 56 2.99 1.57 0.26
N ALA A 57 3.41 0.32 0.51
CA ALA A 57 4.82 -0.04 0.49
C ALA A 57 5.47 0.19 -0.89
N ALA A 58 4.80 -0.20 -1.97
CA ALA A 58 5.29 0.06 -3.33
C ALA A 58 5.35 1.56 -3.65
N ARG A 59 4.42 2.36 -3.11
CA ARG A 59 4.40 3.81 -3.24
C ARG A 59 5.54 4.48 -2.48
N LEU A 60 5.85 4.02 -1.27
CA LEU A 60 7.00 4.52 -0.51
C LEU A 60 8.32 4.24 -1.25
N ARG A 61 8.47 3.05 -1.83
CA ARG A 61 9.61 2.71 -2.70
C ARG A 61 9.69 3.59 -3.93
N LEU A 62 8.56 3.80 -4.61
CA LEU A 62 8.47 4.68 -5.78
C LEU A 62 8.92 6.11 -5.44
N LEU A 63 8.61 6.58 -4.23
CA LEU A 63 8.95 7.92 -3.76
C LEU A 63 10.36 8.01 -3.15
N GLY A 64 11.07 6.89 -3.01
CA GLY A 64 12.39 6.83 -2.35
C GLY A 64 12.34 7.08 -0.85
N VAL A 65 11.20 6.89 -0.19
CA VAL A 65 11.00 7.11 1.25
C VAL A 65 11.00 5.82 2.08
N ASP A 66 11.27 4.66 1.44
CA ASP A 66 11.43 3.36 2.11
C ASP A 66 12.77 3.25 2.86
N GLU A 67 13.64 4.25 2.74
CA GLU A 67 14.88 4.36 3.51
C GLU A 67 14.53 4.82 4.94
N ALA A 68 14.75 3.94 5.91
CA ALA A 68 14.68 4.29 7.32
C ALA A 68 15.44 5.62 7.56
N PRO A 69 14.98 6.50 8.47
CA PRO A 69 15.76 7.67 8.82
C PRO A 69 17.19 7.21 9.13
N PRO A 70 18.22 7.91 8.62
CA PRO A 70 19.60 7.50 8.86
C PRO A 70 19.74 7.28 10.37
N ALA A 71 20.20 6.09 10.75
CA ALA A 71 20.51 5.82 12.15
C ALA A 71 21.41 6.97 12.62
N PRO A 72 21.15 7.58 13.79
CA PRO A 72 21.98 8.67 14.27
C PRO A 72 23.44 8.17 14.27
N ALA A 73 24.32 8.92 13.59
CA ALA A 73 25.70 8.51 13.39
C ALA A 73 26.42 8.26 14.73
N ASN A 74 25.98 8.93 15.80
CA ASN A 74 26.29 8.63 17.19
C ASN A 74 25.09 8.91 18.13
N PRO A 75 24.92 8.13 19.22
CA PRO A 75 23.92 8.42 20.28
C PRO A 75 24.11 9.78 20.98
N ASP A 76 25.29 10.38 20.85
CA ASP A 76 25.68 11.67 21.44
C ASP A 76 25.45 12.87 20.52
N ASP A 77 25.06 12.65 19.25
CA ASP A 77 24.74 13.72 18.28
C ASP A 77 23.33 14.30 18.48
N ASN A 78 22.67 14.01 19.61
CA ASN A 78 21.38 14.61 19.94
C ASN A 78 21.59 16.00 20.56
N PRO A 79 21.32 17.11 19.85
CA PRO A 79 21.52 18.46 20.36
C PRO A 79 20.50 18.86 21.45
N PHE A 80 19.57 17.97 21.77
CA PHE A 80 18.51 18.18 22.76
C PHE A 80 18.64 17.24 23.97
N ARG A 81 19.77 16.53 24.12
CA ARG A 81 20.06 15.69 25.29
C ARG A 81 20.93 16.41 26.31
#